data_AF-A0A6V7R1G3-F1
#
_entry.id   AF-A0A6V7R1G3-F1
#
_cell.length_a   1.000
_cell.length_b   1.000
_cell.length_c   1.000
_cell.angle_alpha   90.00
_cell.angle_beta   90.00
_cell.angle_gamma   90.00
#
_symmetry.space_group_name_H-M   'P 1'
#
loop_
_entity.id
_entity.type
_entity.pdbx_description
1 polymer ?
#
loop_
_entity_poly.entity_id
_entity_poly.type
_entity_poly.pdbx_seq_one_letter_code
_entity_poly.pdbx_strand_id
1 'polypeptide(L)'
;MTLPSIGKPATNALNQLGIFHLEQLAGLDEKNLSKIHGIGPKAVKILKEAMTEKALKFKDTEPLPFVPTFAVLGDLSCNNAPKREIIRDFVIALHIGHPKKVDAYITDDCELDGSITDKKISALNLLTIISHGKDGAAEGIIYLNSGQTIPFAYFFKFENHKKTALIKEVTRYLKN
;
A
#
# COMPACT_ATOMS: atom_id res chain seq x y z
N MET A 1 -0.72 -2.26 23.87
CA MET A 1 0.20 -3.26 24.46
C MET A 1 1.52 -3.22 23.69
N THR A 2 2.66 -3.30 24.36
CA THR A 2 3.96 -3.28 23.68
C THR A 2 4.14 -4.53 22.81
N LEU A 3 4.94 -4.41 21.74
CA LEU A 3 5.32 -5.56 20.92
C LEU A 3 6.11 -6.58 21.74
N PRO A 4 5.97 -7.89 21.47
CA PRO A 4 6.79 -8.93 22.07
C PRO A 4 8.25 -8.79 21.63
N SER A 5 9.16 -9.46 22.35
CA SER A 5 10.57 -9.49 21.97
C SER A 5 10.74 -10.27 20.65
N ILE A 6 11.10 -9.55 19.60
CA ILE A 6 11.46 -10.09 18.28
C ILE A 6 12.88 -9.65 17.91
N GLY A 7 13.43 -10.24 16.85
CA GLY A 7 14.78 -9.87 16.39
C GLY A 7 14.87 -8.39 16.01
N LYS A 8 16.03 -7.76 16.28
CA LYS A 8 16.29 -6.34 15.98
C LYS A 8 15.87 -5.90 14.57
N PRO A 9 16.08 -6.68 13.49
CA PRO A 9 15.60 -6.31 12.15
C PRO A 9 14.07 -6.16 12.08
N ALA A 10 13.32 -7.08 12.68
CA ALA A 10 11.86 -7.05 12.67
C ALA A 10 11.31 -5.91 13.56
N THR A 11 11.93 -5.67 14.71
CA THR A 11 11.61 -4.51 15.57
C THR A 11 11.81 -3.21 14.82
N ASN A 12 12.94 -3.04 14.15
CA ASN A 12 13.23 -1.83 13.37
C ASN A 12 12.25 -1.64 12.22
N ALA A 13 11.90 -2.70 11.50
CA ALA A 13 10.95 -2.66 10.40
C ALA A 13 9.55 -2.23 10.86
N LEU A 14 9.06 -2.75 11.98
CA LEU A 14 7.78 -2.32 12.56
C LEU A 14 7.82 -0.86 13.03
N ASN A 15 8.88 -0.46 13.73
CA ASN A 15 9.05 0.92 14.19
C ASN A 15 9.09 1.92 13.02
N GLN A 16 9.74 1.55 11.91
CA GLN A 16 9.77 2.37 10.69
C GLN A 16 8.37 2.60 10.12
N LEU A 17 7.47 1.62 10.25
CA LEU A 17 6.07 1.71 9.84
C LEU A 17 5.17 2.41 10.88
N GLY A 18 5.75 2.93 11.97
CA GLY A 18 5.01 3.53 13.08
C GLY A 18 4.26 2.52 13.95
N ILE A 19 4.61 1.23 13.86
CA ILE A 19 3.98 0.15 14.61
C ILE A 19 4.81 -0.10 15.87
N PHE A 20 4.30 0.39 17.00
CA PHE A 20 4.93 0.26 18.32
C PHE A 20 4.12 -0.65 19.26
N HIS A 21 2.88 -0.94 18.88
CA HIS A 21 1.92 -1.67 19.69
C HIS A 21 1.25 -2.80 18.92
N LEU A 22 0.92 -3.86 19.65
CA LEU A 22 0.34 -5.09 19.10
C LEU A 22 -1.03 -4.85 18.42
N GLU A 23 -1.81 -3.91 18.95
CA GLU A 23 -3.13 -3.53 18.42
C GLU A 23 -3.04 -2.96 17.01
N GLN A 24 -1.95 -2.27 16.68
CA GLN A 24 -1.75 -1.69 15.35
C GLN A 24 -1.58 -2.78 14.27
N LEU A 25 -1.14 -3.99 14.65
CA LEU A 25 -1.04 -5.13 13.73
C LEU A 25 -2.42 -5.68 13.34
N ALA A 26 -3.47 -5.43 14.13
CA ALA A 26 -4.82 -5.86 13.80
C ALA A 26 -5.38 -5.13 12.55
N GLY A 27 -4.78 -4.01 12.15
CA GLY A 27 -5.08 -3.34 10.89
C GLY A 27 -4.40 -3.97 9.66
N LEU A 28 -3.51 -4.94 9.85
CA LEU A 28 -2.71 -5.55 8.79
C LEU A 28 -3.14 -6.99 8.50
N ASP A 29 -2.88 -7.44 7.27
CA ASP A 29 -2.94 -8.85 6.90
C ASP A 29 -1.59 -9.54 7.17
N GLU A 30 -1.64 -10.80 7.61
CA GLU A 30 -0.47 -11.62 7.93
C GLU A 30 0.45 -11.82 6.71
N LYS A 31 -0.13 -11.98 5.51
CA LYS A 31 0.65 -12.20 4.28
C LYS A 31 1.45 -10.96 3.91
N ASN A 32 0.86 -9.77 4.00
CA ASN A 32 1.53 -8.51 3.74
C ASN A 32 2.58 -8.21 4.80
N LEU A 33 2.33 -8.55 6.08
CA LEU A 33 3.34 -8.44 7.13
C LEU A 33 4.63 -9.20 6.77
N SER A 34 4.49 -10.41 6.20
CA SER A 34 5.63 -11.25 5.80
C SER A 34 6.45 -10.70 4.62
N LYS A 35 5.92 -9.72 3.87
CA LYS A 35 6.61 -9.10 2.73
C LYS A 35 7.50 -7.92 3.14
N ILE A 36 7.33 -7.41 4.36
CA ILE A 36 8.11 -6.28 4.85
C ILE A 36 9.57 -6.70 5.00
N HIS A 37 10.48 -5.92 4.41
CA HIS A 37 11.91 -6.18 4.52
C HIS A 37 12.34 -6.17 6.00
N GLY A 38 13.00 -7.24 6.43
CA GLY A 38 13.48 -7.41 7.81
C GLY A 38 12.54 -8.21 8.73
N ILE A 39 11.31 -8.50 8.30
CA ILE A 39 10.36 -9.34 9.06
C ILE A 39 10.37 -10.77 8.52
N GLY A 40 11.02 -11.68 9.26
CA GLY A 40 11.09 -13.10 8.91
C GLY A 40 9.97 -13.96 9.52
N PRO A 41 9.83 -15.23 9.08
CA PRO A 41 8.77 -16.13 9.53
C PRO A 41 8.71 -16.33 11.05
N LYS A 42 9.87 -16.34 11.72
CA LYS A 42 9.95 -16.44 13.19
C LYS A 42 9.31 -15.23 13.87
N ALA A 43 9.54 -14.02 13.35
CA ALA A 43 8.93 -12.82 13.92
C ALA A 43 7.42 -12.82 13.71
N VAL A 44 6.95 -13.20 12.50
CA VAL A 44 5.51 -13.33 12.21
C VAL A 44 4.84 -14.32 13.17
N LYS A 45 5.45 -15.48 13.41
CA LYS A 45 4.94 -16.48 14.36
C LYS A 45 4.80 -15.91 15.78
N ILE A 46 5.84 -15.26 16.32
CA ILE A 46 5.81 -14.66 17.66
C ILE A 46 4.73 -13.57 17.76
N LEU A 47 4.60 -12.73 16.73
CA LEU A 47 3.59 -11.68 16.71
C LEU A 47 2.17 -12.27 16.69
N LYS A 48 1.94 -13.31 15.89
CA LYS A 48 0.64 -14.00 15.81
C LYS A 48 0.25 -14.66 17.12
N GLU A 49 1.18 -15.33 17.79
CA GLU A 49 0.98 -15.93 19.12
C GLU A 49 0.60 -14.86 20.14
N ALA A 50 1.38 -13.77 20.22
CA ALA A 50 1.10 -12.65 21.11
C ALA A 50 -0.26 -11.98 20.83
N MET A 51 -0.63 -11.80 19.55
CA MET A 51 -1.96 -11.28 19.19
C MET A 51 -3.07 -12.20 19.68
N THR A 52 -2.92 -13.51 19.48
CA THR A 52 -3.91 -14.51 19.87
C THR A 52 -4.14 -14.53 21.39
N GLU A 53 -3.06 -14.45 22.18
CA GLU A 53 -3.13 -14.34 23.65
C GLU A 53 -3.93 -13.11 24.13
N LYS A 54 -4.02 -12.07 23.30
CA LYS A 54 -4.76 -10.83 23.57
C LYS A 54 -6.11 -10.77 22.87
N ALA A 55 -6.58 -11.89 22.32
CA ALA A 55 -7.80 -11.97 21.52
C ALA A 55 -7.80 -10.99 20.32
N LEU A 56 -6.62 -10.64 19.83
CA LEU A 56 -6.43 -9.90 18.59
C LEU A 56 -6.20 -10.87 17.44
N LYS A 57 -6.59 -10.45 16.24
CA LYS A 57 -6.29 -11.17 14.99
C LYS A 57 -5.85 -10.18 13.92
N PHE A 58 -5.13 -10.68 12.93
CA PHE A 58 -4.87 -9.94 11.70
C PHE A 58 -6.18 -9.62 10.98
N LYS A 59 -6.17 -8.54 10.20
CA LYS A 59 -7.27 -8.17 9.33
C LYS A 59 -7.40 -9.19 8.22
N ASP A 60 -8.61 -9.71 8.03
CA ASP A 60 -8.97 -10.44 6.83
C ASP A 60 -9.10 -9.42 5.68
N THR A 61 -8.32 -9.58 4.62
CA THR A 61 -8.36 -8.66 3.47
C THR A 61 -8.72 -9.40 2.19
N GLU A 62 -9.57 -8.78 1.38
CA GLU A 62 -9.80 -9.22 0.00
C GLU A 62 -8.47 -9.26 -0.77
N PRO A 63 -8.26 -10.29 -1.60
CA PRO A 63 -7.05 -10.38 -2.40
C PRO A 63 -6.99 -9.22 -3.40
N LEU A 64 -5.81 -8.60 -3.49
CA LEU A 64 -5.52 -7.64 -4.56
C LEU A 64 -5.53 -8.36 -5.92
N PRO A 65 -5.85 -7.66 -7.02
CA PRO A 65 -5.86 -8.25 -8.37
C PRO A 65 -4.48 -8.75 -8.83
N PHE A 66 -3.42 -8.38 -8.12
CA PHE A 66 -2.07 -8.89 -8.33
C PHE A 66 -1.28 -8.92 -7.02
N VAL A 67 -0.21 -9.71 -7.00
CA VAL A 67 0.67 -9.84 -5.83
C VAL A 67 1.87 -8.90 -5.97
N PRO A 68 1.98 -7.83 -5.15
CA PRO A 68 3.18 -7.00 -5.09
C PRO A 68 4.33 -7.74 -4.39
N THR A 69 5.57 -7.39 -4.76
CA THR A 69 6.80 -7.88 -4.13
C THR A 69 7.15 -7.15 -2.82
N PHE A 70 6.42 -6.09 -2.49
CA PHE A 70 6.49 -5.34 -1.24
C PHE A 70 5.14 -5.41 -0.50
N ALA A 71 5.14 -5.04 0.78
CA ALA A 71 3.91 -4.99 1.56
C ALA A 71 3.01 -3.82 1.16
N VAL A 72 1.70 -4.04 1.06
CA VAL A 72 0.74 -2.95 0.87
C VAL A 72 -0.07 -2.81 2.15
N LEU A 73 -0.12 -1.60 2.70
CA LEU A 73 -0.76 -1.25 3.97
C LEU A 73 -1.85 -0.20 3.72
N GLY A 74 -2.75 -0.05 4.70
CA GLY A 74 -3.86 0.90 4.64
C GLY A 74 -5.22 0.22 4.45
N ASP A 75 -6.26 1.02 4.18
CA ASP A 75 -7.58 0.46 3.91
C ASP A 75 -7.70 -0.02 2.45
N LEU A 76 -7.43 -1.31 2.26
CA LEU A 76 -7.51 -1.98 0.95
C LEU A 76 -8.90 -2.54 0.63
N SER A 77 -9.89 -2.33 1.50
CA SER A 77 -11.25 -2.85 1.31
C SER A 77 -11.91 -2.35 0.02
N CYS A 78 -12.78 -3.14 -0.60
CA CYS A 78 -13.64 -2.73 -1.71
C CYS A 78 -15.02 -2.36 -1.15
N ASN A 79 -15.36 -1.07 -1.11
CA ASN A 79 -16.63 -0.60 -0.52
C ASN A 79 -17.67 -0.25 -1.60
N ASN A 80 -17.74 -1.04 -2.69
CA ASN A 80 -18.52 -0.74 -3.89
C ASN A 80 -18.22 0.67 -4.46
N ALA A 81 -16.94 1.04 -4.46
CA ALA A 81 -16.45 2.32 -4.94
C ALA A 81 -15.46 2.10 -6.09
N PRO A 82 -15.94 1.81 -7.33
CA PRO A 82 -15.09 1.27 -8.39
C PRO A 82 -13.93 2.20 -8.80
N LYS A 83 -14.13 3.53 -8.76
CA LYS A 83 -13.05 4.49 -9.03
C LYS A 83 -11.97 4.49 -7.95
N ARG A 84 -12.34 4.31 -6.68
CA ARG A 84 -11.38 4.16 -5.59
C ARG A 84 -10.56 2.88 -5.75
N GLU A 85 -11.19 1.80 -6.22
CA GLU A 85 -10.49 0.55 -6.54
C GLU A 85 -9.51 0.72 -7.71
N ILE A 86 -9.93 1.38 -8.79
CA ILE A 86 -9.06 1.73 -9.92
C ILE A 86 -7.86 2.56 -9.44
N ILE A 87 -8.07 3.58 -8.61
CA ILE A 87 -6.97 4.39 -8.05
C ILE A 87 -6.03 3.52 -7.22
N ARG A 88 -6.56 2.74 -6.27
CA ARG A 88 -5.76 1.83 -5.43
C ARG A 88 -4.88 0.93 -6.29
N ASP A 89 -5.49 0.26 -7.25
CA ASP A 89 -4.80 -0.74 -8.06
C ASP A 89 -3.80 -0.09 -9.01
N PHE A 90 -4.13 1.06 -9.61
CA PHE A 90 -3.18 1.88 -10.37
C PHE A 90 -1.97 2.26 -9.52
N VAL A 91 -2.17 2.79 -8.30
CA VAL A 91 -1.05 3.22 -7.44
C VAL A 91 -0.15 2.04 -7.09
N ILE A 92 -0.71 0.86 -6.77
CA ILE A 92 0.13 -0.31 -6.48
C ILE A 92 0.84 -0.78 -7.75
N ALA A 93 0.15 -0.85 -8.90
CA ALA A 93 0.73 -1.26 -10.19
C ALA A 93 1.91 -0.37 -10.60
N LEU A 94 1.75 0.95 -10.44
CA LEU A 94 2.78 1.94 -10.68
C LEU A 94 4.04 1.64 -9.86
N HIS A 95 3.91 1.38 -8.56
CA HIS A 95 5.06 1.14 -7.68
C HIS A 95 5.66 -0.27 -7.79
N ILE A 96 4.96 -1.24 -8.40
CA ILE A 96 5.56 -2.53 -8.76
C ILE A 96 6.57 -2.38 -9.91
N GLY A 97 6.44 -1.33 -10.74
CA GLY A 97 7.30 -1.15 -11.91
C GLY A 97 6.98 -2.10 -13.06
N HIS A 98 5.69 -2.46 -13.23
CA HIS A 98 5.24 -3.27 -14.36
C HIS A 98 4.34 -2.46 -15.29
N PRO A 99 4.87 -1.92 -16.40
CA PRO A 99 4.12 -1.05 -17.32
C PRO A 99 2.80 -1.68 -17.79
N LYS A 100 2.83 -2.96 -18.16
CA LYS A 100 1.63 -3.71 -18.60
C LYS A 100 0.49 -3.77 -17.58
N LYS A 101 0.79 -3.61 -16.28
CA LYS A 101 -0.25 -3.57 -15.24
C LYS A 101 -0.87 -2.18 -15.11
N VAL A 102 -0.12 -1.13 -15.43
CA VAL A 102 -0.59 0.25 -15.42
C VAL A 102 -1.54 0.50 -16.60
N ASP A 103 -1.22 -0.07 -17.78
CA ASP A 103 -2.02 0.03 -19.01
C ASP A 103 -3.49 -0.39 -18.82
N ALA A 104 -3.78 -1.28 -17.87
CA ALA A 104 -5.14 -1.73 -17.58
C ALA A 104 -6.04 -0.65 -16.94
N TYR A 105 -5.46 0.46 -16.46
CA TYR A 105 -6.16 1.48 -15.67
C TYR A 105 -6.14 2.86 -16.32
N ILE A 106 -5.42 3.04 -17.42
CA ILE A 106 -5.23 4.33 -18.11
C ILE A 106 -5.80 4.29 -19.52
N THR A 107 -6.10 5.46 -20.09
CA THR A 107 -6.39 5.59 -21.53
C THR A 107 -5.10 5.53 -22.35
N ASP A 108 -5.20 5.18 -23.64
CA ASP A 108 -4.05 5.10 -24.55
C ASP A 108 -3.30 6.43 -24.69
N ASP A 109 -3.99 7.56 -24.48
CA ASP A 109 -3.47 8.92 -24.55
C ASP A 109 -3.06 9.49 -23.17
N CYS A 110 -3.02 8.67 -22.12
CA CYS A 110 -2.74 9.15 -20.77
C CYS A 110 -1.29 9.64 -20.60
N GLU A 111 -1.13 10.88 -20.15
CA GLU A 111 0.17 11.45 -19.82
C GLU A 111 0.57 11.05 -18.39
N LEU A 112 1.65 10.27 -18.27
CA LEU A 112 2.26 9.87 -17.00
C LEU A 112 3.60 10.60 -16.83
N ASP A 113 3.62 11.60 -15.95
CA ASP A 113 4.85 12.36 -15.69
C ASP A 113 5.87 11.54 -14.86
N GLY A 114 7.11 11.43 -15.37
CA GLY A 114 8.35 11.10 -14.67
C GLY A 114 8.57 9.64 -14.21
N SER A 115 9.85 9.32 -13.96
CA SER A 115 10.30 7.99 -13.53
C SER A 115 9.69 7.58 -12.17
N ILE A 116 9.26 6.32 -12.07
CA ILE A 116 8.97 5.66 -10.79
C ILE A 116 10.28 5.58 -9.99
N THR A 117 10.21 5.56 -8.66
CA THR A 117 11.42 5.37 -7.85
C THR A 117 12.10 4.03 -8.21
N ASP A 118 13.33 4.08 -8.76
CA ASP A 118 14.17 2.88 -8.97
C ASP A 118 14.65 2.23 -7.67
N LYS A 119 14.35 2.87 -6.52
CA LYS A 119 14.74 2.40 -5.19
C LYS A 119 13.87 1.21 -4.76
N LYS A 120 14.49 0.27 -4.05
CA LYS A 120 13.83 -0.94 -3.52
C LYS A 120 12.81 -0.58 -2.43
N ILE A 121 11.54 -0.85 -2.70
CA ILE A 121 10.41 -0.62 -1.79
C ILE A 121 10.29 -1.80 -0.82
N SER A 122 10.09 -1.47 0.46
CA SER A 122 9.75 -2.41 1.55
C SER A 122 8.24 -2.47 1.75
N ALA A 123 7.59 -1.31 1.80
CA ALA A 123 6.15 -1.19 1.94
C ALA A 123 5.59 0.05 1.25
N LEU A 124 4.33 -0.02 0.83
CA LEU A 124 3.53 1.08 0.35
C LEU A 124 2.31 1.21 1.27
N ASN A 125 2.16 2.34 1.96
CA ASN A 125 1.00 2.60 2.82
C ASN A 125 0.07 3.60 2.15
N LEU A 126 -1.15 3.18 1.82
CA LEU A 126 -2.21 4.02 1.27
C LEU A 126 -3.04 4.59 2.42
N LEU A 127 -2.87 5.88 2.67
CA LEU A 127 -3.51 6.54 3.82
C LEU A 127 -4.94 6.96 3.46
N THR A 128 -5.10 7.64 2.34
CA THR A 128 -6.40 8.16 1.87
C THR A 128 -6.56 7.90 0.39
N ILE A 129 -7.75 7.45 -0.02
CA ILE A 129 -8.15 7.38 -1.43
C ILE A 129 -9.57 7.90 -1.54
N ILE A 130 -9.77 8.90 -2.40
CA ILE A 130 -11.07 9.53 -2.63
C ILE A 130 -11.34 9.65 -4.13
N SER A 131 -12.63 9.67 -4.50
CA SER A 131 -13.07 9.92 -5.87
C SER A 131 -14.44 10.57 -5.90
N HIS A 132 -14.64 11.53 -6.80
CA HIS A 132 -15.93 12.17 -7.04
C HIS A 132 -16.06 12.60 -8.51
N GLY A 133 -17.14 12.22 -9.19
CA GLY A 133 -17.33 12.59 -10.60
C GLY A 133 -16.19 12.07 -11.48
N LYS A 134 -15.42 12.97 -12.09
CA LYS A 134 -14.22 12.63 -12.88
C LYS A 134 -12.91 12.79 -12.10
N ASP A 135 -12.98 13.21 -10.84
CA ASP A 135 -11.81 13.53 -10.04
C ASP A 135 -11.50 12.41 -9.06
N GLY A 136 -10.21 12.22 -8.78
CA GLY A 136 -9.74 11.31 -7.75
C GLY A 136 -8.45 11.81 -7.12
N ALA A 137 -8.17 11.33 -5.92
CA ALA A 137 -6.89 11.55 -5.26
C ALA A 137 -6.51 10.35 -4.41
N ALA A 138 -5.20 10.14 -4.27
CA ALA A 138 -4.63 9.21 -3.31
C ALA A 138 -3.41 9.82 -2.64
N GLU A 139 -3.28 9.60 -1.33
CA GLU A 139 -2.10 9.98 -0.58
C GLU A 139 -1.53 8.75 0.14
N GLY A 140 -0.22 8.77 0.38
CA GLY A 140 0.43 7.67 1.06
C GLY A 140 1.90 7.89 1.34
N ILE A 141 2.53 6.82 1.79
CA ILE A 141 3.96 6.79 2.14
C ILE A 141 4.59 5.55 1.51
N ILE A 142 5.70 5.76 0.82
CA ILE A 142 6.59 4.70 0.34
C ILE A 142 7.68 4.50 1.40
N TYR A 143 7.82 3.29 1.92
CA TYR A 143 8.90 2.88 2.81
C TYR A 143 9.93 2.11 2.00
N LEU A 144 11.17 2.58 1.97
CA LEU A 144 12.25 1.93 1.24
C LEU A 144 13.01 0.95 2.13
N ASN A 145 13.66 -0.05 1.53
CA ASN A 145 14.51 -0.99 2.26
C ASN A 145 15.67 -0.30 2.99
N SER A 146 16.06 0.89 2.54
CA SER A 146 17.06 1.74 3.21
C SER A 146 16.56 2.37 4.52
N GLY A 147 15.25 2.31 4.79
CA GLY A 147 14.59 3.04 5.89
C GLY A 147 14.16 4.46 5.53
N GLN A 148 14.49 4.97 4.33
CA GLN A 148 13.96 6.25 3.85
C GLN A 148 12.44 6.14 3.60
N THR A 149 11.70 7.18 3.98
CA THR A 149 10.28 7.33 3.70
C THR A 149 10.04 8.42 2.67
N ILE A 150 9.19 8.16 1.68
CA ILE A 150 8.81 9.13 0.65
C ILE A 150 7.29 9.31 0.71
N PRO A 151 6.78 10.36 1.36
CA PRO A 151 5.38 10.75 1.27
C PRO A 151 5.02 11.15 -0.17
N PHE A 152 3.80 10.82 -0.59
CA PHE A 152 3.29 11.16 -1.92
C PHE A 152 1.83 11.60 -1.90
N ALA A 153 1.45 12.35 -2.92
CA ALA A 153 0.07 12.66 -3.27
C ALA A 153 -0.13 12.57 -4.78
N TYR A 154 -1.13 11.82 -5.22
CA TYR A 154 -1.53 11.66 -6.62
C TYR A 154 -2.92 12.22 -6.83
N PHE A 155 -3.11 12.95 -7.93
CA PHE A 155 -4.39 13.48 -8.39
C PHE A 155 -4.71 12.87 -9.75
N PHE A 156 -5.97 12.49 -9.93
CA PHE A 156 -6.44 11.73 -11.08
C PHE A 156 -7.57 12.47 -11.79
N LYS A 157 -7.54 12.47 -13.13
CA LYS A 157 -8.70 12.76 -13.97
C LYS A 157 -9.12 11.49 -14.70
N PHE A 158 -10.39 11.12 -14.58
CA PHE A 158 -10.99 10.05 -15.35
C PHE A 158 -11.56 10.58 -16.67
N GLU A 159 -11.53 9.77 -17.74
CA GLU A 159 -12.07 10.18 -19.06
C GLU A 159 -13.56 10.60 -18.99
N ASN A 160 -14.35 9.93 -18.15
CA ASN A 160 -15.78 10.19 -18.01
C ASN A 160 -16.35 9.83 -16.62
N HIS A 161 -17.65 10.05 -16.43
CA HIS A 161 -18.34 9.86 -15.15
C HIS A 161 -18.67 8.38 -14.84
N LYS A 162 -18.50 7.44 -15.78
CA LYS A 162 -18.81 6.02 -15.56
C LYS A 162 -18.02 5.49 -14.38
N LYS A 163 -18.60 4.53 -13.65
CA LYS A 163 -17.97 3.94 -12.46
C LYS A 163 -16.62 3.28 -12.78
N THR A 164 -16.48 2.69 -13.95
CA THR A 164 -15.29 1.97 -14.41
C THR A 164 -14.47 2.77 -15.43
N ALA A 165 -14.62 4.09 -15.47
CA ALA A 165 -13.87 4.95 -16.38
C ALA A 165 -12.37 4.78 -16.17
N LEU A 166 -11.60 4.82 -17.26
CA LEU A 166 -10.14 4.80 -17.20
C LEU A 166 -9.57 6.16 -16.77
N ILE A 167 -8.36 6.15 -16.25
CA ILE A 167 -7.61 7.35 -15.88
C ILE A 167 -7.04 7.97 -17.16
N LYS A 168 -7.30 9.27 -17.36
CA LYS A 168 -6.81 10.04 -18.50
C LYS A 168 -5.58 10.89 -18.15
N GLU A 169 -5.51 11.39 -16.92
CA GLU A 169 -4.40 12.24 -16.48
C GLU A 169 -4.02 11.92 -15.04
N VAL A 170 -2.72 11.93 -14.75
CA VAL A 170 -2.17 11.74 -13.40
C VAL A 170 -1.18 12.85 -13.08
N THR A 171 -1.45 13.62 -12.04
CA THR A 171 -0.49 14.56 -11.46
C THR A 171 0.05 13.98 -10.16
N ARG A 172 1.37 14.04 -9.97
CA ARG A 172 2.03 13.44 -8.80
C ARG A 172 2.94 14.43 -8.07
N TYR A 173 2.96 14.29 -6.74
CA TYR A 173 3.86 15.01 -5.85
C TYR A 173 4.56 14.00 -4.96
N LEU A 174 5.89 14.05 -4.94
CA LEU A 174 6.76 13.20 -4.12
C LEU A 174 7.59 14.11 -3.22
N LYS A 175 7.59 13.87 -1.91
CA LYS A 175 8.44 14.60 -0.97
C LYS A 175 9.76 13.85 -0.81
N ASN A 176 10.80 14.36 -1.48
CA ASN A 176 12.16 13.81 -1.48
C ASN A 176 12.98 14.20 -0.24
#